data_AF-A0A7Y5WPQ9-F1
#
_entry.id   AF-A0A7Y5WPQ9-F1
#
_cell.length_a   1.000
_cell.length_b   1.000
_cell.length_c   1.000
_cell.angle_alpha   90.00
_cell.angle_beta   90.00
_cell.angle_gamma   90.00
#
_symmetry.space_group_name_H-M   'P 1'
#
loop_
_entity.id
_entity.type
_entity.pdbx_description
1 polymer ?
#
loop_
_entity_poly.entity_id
_entity_poly.type
_entity_poly.pdbx_seq_one_letter_code
_entity_poly.pdbx_strand_id
1 'polypeptide(L)'
;MSELALRVLFSVVAAPVARWIVLAGGAPLAALLAIVSAIGAWEFYRIVRGAGAHPLGDVGVALAGLLPLAVYASYLGAFVVRPALLALLVLLLLGATIWLRGVGGRPIASAATTLLGVVYTAGMLSFGYAIRYHDTVAGYDVVGARQAGIGAWTLRVPPGGALLIFPLVVTWASDIGAYFVGRAIGGRKLIPSVSPGKTVAGAVGGLVTSMLVSWLYARTVLVPVASLGFTPWGAMAFGGIVSVAAP
;
A
#
# COMPACT_ATOMS: atom_id res chain seq x y z
N MET A 1 18.05 -26.89 7.45
CA MET A 1 17.19 -25.99 8.26
C MET A 1 15.73 -26.33 7.97
N SER A 2 14.83 -26.22 8.94
CA SER A 2 13.39 -26.38 8.67
C SER A 2 12.84 -25.16 7.94
N GLU A 3 11.78 -25.35 7.15
CA GLU A 3 11.01 -24.26 6.50
C GLU A 3 10.57 -23.19 7.51
N LEU A 4 10.21 -23.61 8.72
CA LEU A 4 9.85 -22.69 9.81
C LEU A 4 11.05 -21.83 10.22
N ALA A 5 12.22 -22.43 10.42
CA ALA A 5 13.42 -21.70 10.80
C ALA A 5 13.82 -20.67 9.74
N LEU A 6 13.69 -21.02 8.45
CA LEU A 6 13.97 -20.10 7.35
C LEU A 6 13.00 -18.90 7.33
N ARG A 7 11.70 -19.14 7.52
CA ARG A 7 10.69 -18.08 7.57
C ARG A 7 10.89 -17.13 8.75
N VAL A 8 11.21 -17.68 9.93
CA VAL A 8 11.49 -16.90 11.13
C VAL A 8 12.75 -16.05 10.93
N LEU A 9 13.83 -16.67 10.43
CA LEU A 9 15.09 -15.96 10.15
C LEU A 9 14.88 -14.81 9.16
N PHE A 10 14.16 -15.06 8.06
CA PHE A 10 13.82 -14.03 7.09
C PHE A 10 13.03 -12.89 7.75
N SER A 11 12.01 -13.21 8.56
CA SER A 11 11.16 -12.21 9.22
C SER A 11 11.93 -11.34 10.22
N VAL A 12 12.85 -11.95 10.97
CA VAL A 12 13.70 -11.27 11.95
C VAL A 12 14.63 -10.25 11.28
N VAL A 13 15.05 -10.49 10.04
CA VAL A 13 15.90 -9.54 9.29
C VAL A 13 15.04 -8.55 8.49
N ALA A 14 14.02 -9.03 7.80
CA ALA A 14 13.20 -8.23 6.91
C ALA A 14 12.37 -7.17 7.66
N ALA A 15 11.82 -7.48 8.83
CA ALA A 15 10.97 -6.53 9.56
C ALA A 15 11.75 -5.31 10.07
N PRO A 16 12.94 -5.43 10.70
CA PRO A 16 13.76 -4.27 11.06
C PRO A 16 14.21 -3.46 9.85
N VAL A 17 14.58 -4.10 8.74
CA VAL A 17 15.00 -3.41 7.51
C VAL A 17 13.83 -2.64 6.90
N ALA A 18 12.66 -3.26 6.76
CA ALA A 18 11.47 -2.61 6.25
C ALA A 18 11.06 -1.42 7.15
N ARG A 19 11.10 -1.61 8.48
CA ARG A 19 10.87 -0.53 9.43
C ARG A 19 11.87 0.60 9.23
N TRP A 20 13.17 0.31 9.11
CA TRP A 20 14.19 1.33 8.88
C TRP A 20 13.93 2.11 7.59
N ILE A 21 13.62 1.43 6.48
CA ILE A 21 13.31 2.07 5.20
C ILE A 21 12.09 2.99 5.32
N VAL A 22 11.02 2.50 5.94
CA VAL A 22 9.77 3.26 6.15
C VAL A 22 10.03 4.48 7.04
N LEU A 23 10.88 4.36 8.05
CA LEU A 23 11.23 5.48 8.94
C LEU A 23 12.19 6.47 8.25
N ALA A 24 13.15 6.00 7.47
CA ALA A 24 14.10 6.83 6.73
C ALA A 24 13.42 7.63 5.60
N GLY A 25 12.52 7.01 4.85
CA GLY A 25 11.86 7.65 3.71
C GLY A 25 12.80 7.83 2.52
N GLY A 26 12.57 8.90 1.74
CA GLY A 26 13.50 9.36 0.70
C GLY A 26 13.74 8.33 -0.39
N ALA A 27 14.98 8.32 -0.89
CA ALA A 27 15.45 7.33 -1.87
C ALA A 27 15.31 5.87 -1.39
N PRO A 28 15.64 5.50 -0.13
CA PRO A 28 15.40 4.14 0.36
C PRO A 28 13.95 3.67 0.22
N LEU A 29 12.98 4.52 0.58
CA LEU A 29 11.56 4.19 0.41
C LEU A 29 11.18 4.07 -1.06
N ALA A 30 11.62 5.01 -1.89
CA ALA A 30 11.36 4.97 -3.34
C ALA A 30 11.91 3.69 -3.99
N ALA A 31 13.12 3.27 -3.61
CA ALA A 31 13.73 2.04 -4.08
C ALA A 31 12.96 0.79 -3.64
N LEU A 32 12.53 0.72 -2.37
CA LEU A 32 11.71 -0.37 -1.88
C LEU A 32 10.38 -0.46 -2.66
N LEU A 33 9.67 0.67 -2.80
CA LEU A 33 8.41 0.71 -3.54
C LEU A 33 8.62 0.33 -5.01
N ALA A 34 9.70 0.78 -5.66
CA ALA A 34 10.04 0.40 -7.03
C ALA A 34 10.25 -1.12 -7.18
N ILE A 35 11.04 -1.72 -6.27
CA ILE A 35 11.31 -3.17 -6.30
C ILE A 35 10.02 -3.97 -6.08
N VAL A 36 9.25 -3.63 -5.04
CA VAL A 36 7.99 -4.33 -4.72
C VAL A 36 6.97 -4.16 -5.85
N SER A 37 6.89 -2.97 -6.45
CA SER A 37 6.00 -2.71 -7.60
C SER A 37 6.39 -3.53 -8.82
N ALA A 38 7.68 -3.62 -9.15
CA ALA A 38 8.16 -4.42 -10.27
C ALA A 38 7.90 -5.92 -10.07
N ILE A 39 8.16 -6.44 -8.86
CA ILE A 39 7.86 -7.83 -8.50
C ILE A 39 6.36 -8.09 -8.59
N GLY A 40 5.54 -7.22 -7.99
CA GLY A 40 4.08 -7.33 -8.03
C GLY A 40 3.52 -7.29 -9.45
N ALA A 41 4.05 -6.40 -10.30
CA ALA A 41 3.69 -6.34 -11.72
C ALA A 41 4.06 -7.63 -12.46
N TRP A 42 5.25 -8.17 -12.20
CA TRP A 42 5.71 -9.41 -12.80
C TRP A 42 4.80 -10.60 -12.44
N GLU A 43 4.41 -10.72 -11.18
CA GLU A 43 3.46 -11.75 -10.72
C GLU A 43 2.07 -11.55 -11.33
N PHE A 44 1.58 -10.31 -11.32
CA PHE A 44 0.30 -9.95 -11.91
C PHE A 44 0.24 -10.35 -13.39
N TYR A 45 1.23 -9.97 -14.20
CA TYR A 45 1.24 -10.32 -15.62
C TYR A 45 1.42 -11.82 -15.87
N ARG A 46 2.10 -12.55 -14.97
CA ARG A 46 2.16 -14.02 -15.04
C ARG A 46 0.76 -14.63 -14.87
N ILE A 47 -0.03 -14.15 -13.91
CA ILE A 47 -1.40 -14.61 -13.68
C ILE A 47 -2.30 -14.26 -14.88
N VAL A 48 -2.23 -13.01 -15.36
CA VAL A 48 -3.02 -12.53 -16.50
C VAL A 48 -2.72 -13.32 -17.78
N ARG A 49 -1.45 -13.70 -18.00
CA ARG A 49 -1.07 -14.61 -19.10
C ARG A 49 -1.69 -15.99 -18.95
N GLY A 50 -1.71 -16.54 -17.74
CA GLY A 50 -2.40 -17.80 -17.43
C GLY A 50 -3.90 -17.75 -17.70
N ALA A 51 -4.51 -16.57 -17.60
CA ALA A 51 -5.92 -16.31 -17.92
C ALA A 51 -6.18 -16.03 -19.43
N GLY A 52 -5.17 -16.16 -20.30
CA GLY A 52 -5.31 -16.02 -21.74
C GLY A 52 -5.22 -14.58 -22.29
N ALA A 53 -4.82 -13.62 -21.47
CA ALA A 53 -4.51 -12.26 -21.93
C ALA A 53 -3.02 -12.10 -22.27
N HIS A 54 -2.70 -11.18 -23.19
CA HIS A 54 -1.34 -10.98 -23.71
C HIS A 54 -0.82 -9.56 -23.43
N PRO A 55 -0.58 -9.18 -22.16
CA PRO A 55 -0.08 -7.85 -21.81
C PRO A 55 1.33 -7.60 -22.40
N LEU A 56 1.74 -6.34 -22.44
CA LEU A 56 3.14 -5.94 -22.65
C LEU A 56 3.88 -6.07 -21.31
N GLY A 57 4.03 -7.31 -20.82
CA GLY A 57 4.49 -7.59 -19.47
C GLY A 57 5.81 -6.93 -19.10
N ASP A 58 6.82 -7.01 -19.97
CA ASP A 58 8.16 -6.46 -19.69
C ASP A 58 8.13 -4.93 -19.60
N VAL A 59 7.39 -4.28 -20.51
CA VAL A 59 7.15 -2.84 -20.49
C VAL A 59 6.40 -2.46 -19.22
N GLY A 60 5.36 -3.22 -18.86
CA GLY A 60 4.59 -2.99 -17.65
C GLY A 60 5.41 -3.11 -16.37
N VAL A 61 6.30 -4.11 -16.26
CA VAL A 61 7.20 -4.29 -15.12
C VAL A 61 8.19 -3.12 -15.03
N ALA A 62 8.78 -2.72 -16.15
CA ALA A 62 9.68 -1.57 -16.20
C ALA A 62 8.96 -0.28 -15.75
N LEU A 63 7.76 -0.02 -16.29
CA LEU A 63 6.95 1.13 -15.88
C LEU A 63 6.55 1.08 -14.40
N ALA A 64 6.20 -0.10 -13.89
CA ALA A 64 5.87 -0.30 -12.48
C ALA A 64 7.06 -0.01 -11.55
N GLY A 65 8.28 -0.41 -11.93
CA GLY A 65 9.49 -0.07 -11.19
C GLY A 65 9.88 1.41 -11.29
N LEU A 66 9.68 2.03 -12.44
CA LEU A 66 10.02 3.44 -12.67
C LEU A 66 9.06 4.41 -11.98
N LEU A 67 7.78 4.06 -11.82
CA LEU A 67 6.77 4.99 -11.34
C LEU A 67 7.06 5.52 -9.91
N PRO A 68 7.40 4.68 -8.90
CA PRO A 68 7.75 5.21 -7.57
C PRO A 68 9.01 6.09 -7.59
N LEU A 69 9.97 5.82 -8.47
CA LEU A 69 11.17 6.65 -8.65
C LEU A 69 10.82 7.99 -9.30
N ALA A 70 9.91 8.00 -10.28
CA ALA A 70 9.41 9.22 -10.89
C ALA A 70 8.65 10.08 -9.86
N VAL A 71 7.81 9.48 -9.03
CA VAL A 71 7.14 10.18 -7.92
C VAL A 71 8.18 10.77 -6.97
N TYR A 72 9.19 10.02 -6.57
CA TYR A 72 10.29 10.53 -5.75
C TYR A 72 11.01 11.71 -6.41
N ALA A 73 11.37 11.60 -7.70
CA ALA A 73 11.99 12.69 -8.44
C ALA A 73 11.11 13.95 -8.50
N SER A 74 9.78 13.79 -8.51
CA SER A 74 8.87 14.92 -8.45
C SER A 74 8.86 15.63 -7.10
N TYR A 75 8.98 14.88 -5.99
CA TYR A 75 9.16 15.45 -4.65
C TYR A 75 10.52 16.14 -4.47
N LEU A 76 11.53 15.80 -5.27
CA LEU A 76 12.80 16.53 -5.32
C LEU A 76 12.73 17.81 -6.17
N GLY A 77 11.61 18.07 -6.84
CA GLY A 77 11.46 19.17 -7.79
C GLY A 77 12.17 18.96 -9.14
N ALA A 78 12.68 17.76 -9.40
CA ALA A 78 13.40 17.45 -10.64
C ALA A 78 12.46 17.34 -11.85
N PHE A 79 11.18 16.99 -11.63
CA PHE A 79 10.18 16.83 -12.68
C PHE A 79 8.75 16.98 -12.13
N VAL A 80 7.79 17.35 -12.96
CA VAL A 80 6.37 17.43 -12.54
C VAL A 80 5.56 16.39 -13.31
N VAL A 81 4.90 15.48 -12.59
CA VAL A 81 3.94 14.52 -13.18
C VAL A 81 2.71 15.29 -13.62
N ARG A 82 2.65 15.68 -14.91
CA ARG A 82 1.45 16.32 -15.48
C ARG A 82 0.43 15.25 -15.89
N PRO A 83 -0.88 15.48 -15.71
CA PRO A 83 -1.92 14.58 -16.23
C PRO A 83 -1.76 14.27 -17.73
N ALA A 84 -1.24 15.23 -18.50
CA ALA A 84 -0.92 15.05 -19.91
C ALA A 84 0.11 13.94 -20.18
N LEU A 85 1.09 13.73 -19.29
CA LEU A 85 2.08 12.67 -19.43
C LEU A 85 1.47 11.28 -19.19
N LEU A 86 0.50 11.18 -18.27
CA LEU A 86 -0.27 9.95 -18.06
C LEU A 86 -1.15 9.65 -19.27
N ALA A 87 -1.83 10.65 -19.82
CA ALA A 87 -2.62 10.50 -21.04
C ALA A 87 -1.75 10.07 -22.23
N LEU A 88 -0.57 10.70 -22.39
CA LEU A 88 0.39 10.32 -23.42
C LEU A 88 0.88 8.89 -23.25
N LEU A 89 1.21 8.46 -22.02
CA LEU A 89 1.63 7.08 -21.74
C LEU A 89 0.55 6.07 -22.15
N VAL A 90 -0.72 6.36 -21.82
CA VAL A 90 -1.86 5.51 -22.22
C VAL A 90 -1.97 5.41 -23.74
N LEU A 91 -1.87 6.54 -24.45
CA LEU A 91 -1.92 6.57 -25.92
C LEU A 91 -0.74 5.81 -26.56
N LEU A 92 0.47 5.99 -26.03
CA LEU A 92 1.66 5.28 -26.51
C LEU A 92 1.55 3.76 -26.27
N LEU A 93 1.01 3.34 -25.13
CA LEU A 93 0.78 1.92 -24.85
C LEU A 93 -0.29 1.32 -25.78
N LEU A 94 -1.39 2.04 -26.04
CA LEU A 94 -2.40 1.61 -27.01
C LEU A 94 -1.84 1.51 -28.42
N GLY A 95 -1.04 2.49 -28.85
CA GLY A 95 -0.34 2.44 -30.13
C GLY A 95 0.59 1.23 -30.19
N ALA A 96 1.44 1.06 -29.17
CA ALA A 96 2.38 -0.06 -29.10
C ALA A 96 1.67 -1.42 -29.12
N THR A 97 0.52 -1.59 -28.46
CA THR A 97 -0.22 -2.86 -28.50
C THR A 97 -0.81 -3.14 -29.87
N ILE A 98 -1.28 -2.12 -30.60
CA ILE A 98 -1.77 -2.29 -31.98
C ILE A 98 -0.64 -2.83 -32.88
N TRP A 99 0.54 -2.23 -32.80
CA TRP A 99 1.70 -2.64 -33.62
C TRP A 99 2.30 -3.98 -33.20
N LEU A 100 2.42 -4.24 -31.90
CA LEU A 100 3.12 -5.42 -31.37
C LEU A 100 2.23 -6.67 -31.22
N ARG A 101 0.91 -6.50 -31.11
CA ARG A 101 -0.05 -7.61 -30.93
C ARG A 101 -0.96 -7.82 -32.13
N GLY A 102 -1.13 -6.81 -32.99
CA GLY A 102 -2.05 -6.87 -34.13
C GLY A 102 -3.51 -7.08 -33.71
N VAL A 103 -4.42 -7.16 -34.68
CA VAL A 103 -5.87 -7.31 -34.44
C VAL A 103 -6.19 -8.64 -33.73
N GLY A 104 -5.48 -9.72 -34.08
CA GLY A 104 -5.66 -11.04 -33.46
C GLY A 104 -5.23 -11.09 -31.98
N GLY A 105 -4.28 -10.25 -31.58
CA GLY A 105 -3.76 -10.21 -30.20
C GLY A 105 -4.59 -9.37 -29.21
N ARG A 106 -5.80 -8.94 -29.60
CA ARG A 106 -6.74 -8.18 -28.76
C ARG A 106 -6.07 -6.96 -28.11
N PRO A 107 -5.64 -5.97 -28.90
CA PRO A 107 -4.71 -4.92 -28.47
C PRO A 107 -5.28 -4.02 -27.35
N ILE A 108 -6.59 -3.82 -27.33
CA ILE A 108 -7.30 -3.10 -26.24
C ILE A 108 -7.17 -3.87 -24.93
N ALA A 109 -7.41 -5.18 -24.93
CA ALA A 109 -7.27 -6.02 -23.73
C ALA A 109 -5.82 -6.09 -23.26
N SER A 110 -4.86 -6.14 -24.19
CA SER A 110 -3.43 -6.07 -23.90
C SER A 110 -3.06 -4.75 -23.21
N ALA A 111 -3.53 -3.61 -23.73
CA ALA A 111 -3.26 -2.30 -23.15
C ALA A 111 -3.93 -2.15 -21.79
N ALA A 112 -5.20 -2.54 -21.65
CA ALA A 112 -5.95 -2.47 -20.41
C ALA A 112 -5.30 -3.31 -19.30
N THR A 113 -4.91 -4.55 -19.60
CA THR A 113 -4.22 -5.40 -18.62
C THR A 113 -2.83 -4.88 -18.27
N THR A 114 -2.08 -4.34 -19.24
CA THR A 114 -0.78 -3.70 -18.99
C THR A 114 -0.94 -2.50 -18.06
N LEU A 115 -1.84 -1.57 -18.39
CA LEU A 115 -2.12 -0.38 -17.59
C LEU A 115 -2.62 -0.74 -16.19
N LEU A 116 -3.54 -1.70 -16.08
CA LEU A 116 -4.05 -2.17 -14.80
C LEU A 116 -2.92 -2.68 -13.92
N GLY A 117 -2.00 -3.49 -14.47
CA GLY A 117 -0.83 -3.97 -13.74
C GLY A 117 0.03 -2.84 -13.19
N VAL A 118 0.33 -1.82 -14.01
CA VAL A 118 1.13 -0.65 -13.57
C VAL A 118 0.40 0.16 -12.51
N VAL A 119 -0.85 0.54 -12.76
CA VAL A 119 -1.64 1.39 -11.83
C VAL A 119 -1.89 0.68 -10.51
N TYR A 120 -2.23 -0.60 -10.56
CA TYR A 120 -2.54 -1.39 -9.36
C TYR A 120 -1.30 -1.65 -8.51
N THR A 121 -0.19 -2.10 -9.13
CA THR A 121 0.99 -2.52 -8.37
C THR A 121 1.91 -1.36 -8.01
N ALA A 122 2.05 -0.36 -8.88
CA ALA A 122 2.94 0.78 -8.67
C ALA A 122 2.20 2.05 -8.30
N GLY A 123 1.08 2.35 -8.96
CA GLY A 123 0.30 3.56 -8.70
C GLY A 123 -0.23 3.58 -7.27
N MET A 124 -0.83 2.48 -6.82
CA MET A 124 -1.35 2.38 -5.45
C MET A 124 -0.23 2.43 -4.40
N LEU A 125 0.89 1.74 -4.63
CA LEU A 125 2.04 1.76 -3.71
C LEU A 125 2.72 3.14 -3.65
N SER A 126 2.70 3.91 -4.74
CA SER A 126 3.27 5.26 -4.79
C SER A 126 2.52 6.26 -3.89
N PHE A 127 1.25 5.99 -3.53
CA PHE A 127 0.58 6.78 -2.49
C PHE A 127 1.28 6.70 -1.13
N GLY A 128 2.10 5.68 -0.87
CA GLY A 128 2.94 5.65 0.34
C GLY A 128 3.88 6.86 0.43
N TYR A 129 4.37 7.36 -0.72
CA TYR A 129 5.17 8.58 -0.77
C TYR A 129 4.32 9.83 -0.49
N ALA A 130 3.12 9.90 -1.09
CA ALA A 130 2.18 11.00 -0.87
C ALA A 130 1.70 11.10 0.58
N ILE A 131 1.42 9.96 1.22
CA ILE A 131 1.03 9.87 2.63
C ILE A 131 2.18 10.34 3.53
N ARG A 132 3.41 9.90 3.25
CA ARG A 132 4.57 10.25 4.08
C ARG A 132 4.88 11.74 4.06
N TYR A 133 4.84 12.35 2.88
CA TYR A 133 5.25 13.73 2.65
C TYR A 133 4.05 14.69 2.56
N HIS A 134 2.92 14.32 3.15
CA HIS A 134 1.74 15.17 3.17
C HIS A 134 1.98 16.43 4.02
N ASP A 135 1.45 17.58 3.59
CA ASP A 135 1.73 18.89 4.20
C ASP A 135 1.25 19.02 5.66
N THR A 136 0.29 18.19 6.07
CA THR A 136 -0.22 18.12 7.47
C THR A 136 0.80 17.59 8.48
N VAL A 137 1.98 17.21 8.01
CA VAL A 137 3.09 16.71 8.81
C VAL A 137 4.10 17.82 9.14
N ALA A 138 4.03 18.96 8.44
CA ALA A 138 5.06 20.01 8.45
C ALA A 138 5.10 20.92 9.70
N GLY A 139 4.56 20.47 10.84
CA GLY A 139 4.42 21.28 12.07
C GLY A 139 4.89 20.57 13.34
N TYR A 140 6.05 19.91 13.31
CA TYR A 140 6.60 19.27 14.51
C TYR A 140 7.10 20.30 15.51
N ASP A 141 6.28 20.63 16.52
CA ASP A 141 6.75 21.32 17.71
C ASP A 141 7.15 20.29 18.79
N VAL A 142 8.47 20.08 18.92
CA VAL A 142 9.09 19.19 19.92
C VAL A 142 8.68 19.58 21.35
N VAL A 143 8.31 20.84 21.56
CA VAL A 143 7.96 21.42 22.86
C VAL A 143 6.59 20.92 23.33
N GLY A 144 5.58 20.85 22.45
CA GLY A 144 4.23 20.38 22.77
C GLY A 144 4.15 18.89 23.13
N ALA A 145 4.95 18.04 22.46
CA ALA A 145 4.98 16.60 22.71
C ALA A 145 5.55 16.24 24.10
N ARG A 146 6.51 17.03 24.61
CA ARG A 146 7.05 16.88 25.97
C ARG A 146 6.06 17.34 27.05
N GLN A 147 5.28 18.38 26.78
CA GLN A 147 4.29 18.92 27.71
C GLN A 147 3.05 18.02 27.86
N ALA A 148 2.72 17.21 26.84
CA ALA A 148 1.60 16.27 26.86
C ALA A 148 1.88 14.93 27.59
N GLY A 149 3.04 14.76 28.24
CA GLY A 149 3.35 13.57 29.04
C GLY A 149 3.54 12.27 28.24
N ILE A 150 3.83 12.39 26.94
CA ILE A 150 3.93 11.26 26.02
C ILE A 150 5.33 10.63 26.15
N GLY A 151 5.38 9.33 26.44
CA GLY A 151 6.62 8.60 26.71
C GLY A 151 7.64 8.69 25.58
N ALA A 152 8.93 8.71 25.93
CA ALA A 152 10.08 8.92 25.04
C ALA A 152 10.17 8.04 23.77
N TRP A 153 9.37 6.98 23.66
CA TRP A 153 9.30 6.12 22.48
C TRP A 153 8.59 6.77 21.28
N THR A 154 7.63 7.68 21.50
CA THR A 154 6.96 8.43 20.41
C THR A 154 7.86 9.50 19.80
N LEU A 155 8.87 9.97 20.56
CA LEU A 155 9.86 10.95 20.11
C LEU A 155 10.89 10.42 19.09
N ARG A 156 10.85 9.12 18.73
CA ARG A 156 11.81 8.50 17.79
C ARG A 156 11.25 8.23 16.39
N VAL A 157 9.97 8.45 16.12
CA VAL A 157 9.35 8.19 14.81
C VAL A 157 9.18 9.52 14.07
N PRO A 158 9.79 9.70 12.87
CA PRO A 158 9.54 10.88 12.06
C PRO A 158 8.03 11.00 11.77
N PRO A 159 7.42 12.19 11.91
CA PRO A 159 5.99 12.39 11.68
C PRO A 159 5.45 11.78 10.37
N GLY A 160 6.19 11.92 9.27
CA GLY A 160 5.81 11.31 7.97
C GLY A 160 5.90 9.78 7.97
N GLY A 161 6.82 9.21 8.76
CA GLY A 161 6.89 7.77 9.00
C GLY A 161 5.69 7.28 9.81
N ALA A 162 5.26 8.05 10.82
CA ALA A 162 4.07 7.72 11.61
C ALA A 162 2.80 7.71 10.74
N LEU A 163 2.66 8.64 9.79
CA LEU A 163 1.59 8.64 8.80
C LEU A 163 1.64 7.43 7.87
N LEU A 164 2.81 7.09 7.34
CA LEU A 164 2.95 5.95 6.42
C LEU A 164 2.66 4.60 7.10
N ILE A 165 3.03 4.46 8.37
CA ILE A 165 2.79 3.24 9.16
C ILE A 165 1.31 3.06 9.50
N PHE A 166 0.54 4.15 9.59
CA PHE A 166 -0.85 4.12 9.99
C PHE A 166 -1.74 3.15 9.18
N PRO A 167 -1.84 3.25 7.84
CA PRO A 167 -2.63 2.29 7.06
C PRO A 167 -2.13 0.84 7.22
N LEU A 168 -0.82 0.63 7.35
CA LEU A 168 -0.25 -0.71 7.52
C LEU A 168 -0.71 -1.37 8.82
N VAL A 169 -0.66 -0.62 9.93
CA VAL A 169 -1.11 -1.10 11.25
C VAL A 169 -2.61 -1.40 11.23
N VAL A 170 -3.40 -0.55 10.59
CA VAL A 170 -4.85 -0.74 10.48
C VAL A 170 -5.18 -1.97 9.62
N THR A 171 -4.49 -2.19 8.50
CA THR A 171 -4.64 -3.41 7.68
C THR A 171 -4.26 -4.65 8.48
N TRP A 172 -3.10 -4.67 9.15
CA TRP A 172 -2.70 -5.81 9.97
C TRP A 172 -3.68 -6.10 11.10
N ALA A 173 -4.19 -5.05 11.76
CA ALA A 173 -5.21 -5.19 12.78
C ALA A 173 -6.51 -5.80 12.22
N SER A 174 -6.90 -5.41 11.01
CA SER A 174 -8.06 -5.99 10.32
C SER A 174 -7.85 -7.48 10.04
N ASP A 175 -6.70 -7.86 9.49
CA ASP A 175 -6.36 -9.27 9.19
C ASP A 175 -6.34 -10.13 10.46
N ILE A 176 -5.71 -9.62 11.53
CA ILE A 176 -5.65 -10.28 12.84
C ILE A 176 -7.06 -10.47 13.41
N GLY A 177 -7.87 -9.40 13.43
CA GLY A 177 -9.25 -9.43 13.93
C GLY A 177 -10.11 -10.41 13.13
N ALA A 178 -9.99 -10.39 11.81
CA ALA A 178 -10.73 -11.27 10.92
C ALA A 178 -10.36 -12.74 11.12
N TYR A 179 -9.07 -13.02 11.29
CA TYR A 179 -8.57 -14.37 11.54
C TYR A 179 -9.06 -14.93 12.87
N PHE A 180 -8.86 -14.21 13.99
CA PHE A 180 -9.21 -14.73 15.31
C PHE A 180 -10.71 -14.86 15.52
N VAL A 181 -11.49 -13.84 15.16
CA VAL A 181 -12.96 -13.88 15.27
C VAL A 181 -13.55 -14.89 14.30
N GLY A 182 -13.05 -14.92 13.06
CA GLY A 182 -13.49 -15.88 12.04
C GLY A 182 -13.23 -17.33 12.44
N ARG A 183 -12.09 -17.61 13.10
CA ARG A 183 -11.73 -18.93 13.60
C ARG A 183 -12.51 -19.33 14.86
N ALA A 184 -12.77 -18.39 15.77
CA ALA A 184 -13.46 -18.67 17.03
C ALA A 184 -14.97 -18.86 16.84
N ILE A 185 -15.61 -18.01 16.02
CA ILE A 185 -17.07 -18.02 15.82
C ILE A 185 -17.46 -18.88 14.61
N GLY A 186 -16.67 -18.86 13.54
CA GLY A 186 -17.00 -19.57 12.30
C GLY A 186 -18.24 -19.00 11.60
N GLY A 187 -19.09 -19.89 11.09
CA GLY A 187 -20.38 -19.54 10.48
C GLY A 187 -20.36 -19.32 8.96
N ARG A 188 -21.29 -18.49 8.48
CA ARG A 188 -21.55 -18.29 7.04
C ARG A 188 -20.30 -17.79 6.32
N LYS A 189 -19.97 -18.44 5.20
CA LYS A 189 -18.88 -18.01 4.32
C LYS A 189 -19.22 -16.70 3.62
N LEU A 190 -18.23 -15.82 3.50
CA LEU A 190 -18.43 -14.50 2.92
C LEU A 190 -18.47 -14.57 1.38
N ILE A 191 -17.40 -15.11 0.76
CA ILE A 191 -17.28 -15.23 -0.70
C ILE A 191 -16.63 -16.59 -1.04
N PRO A 192 -17.42 -17.69 -1.05
CA PRO A 192 -16.88 -19.05 -1.24
C PRO A 192 -16.13 -19.23 -2.56
N SER A 193 -16.53 -18.52 -3.62
CA SER A 193 -15.94 -18.62 -4.97
C SER A 193 -14.58 -17.95 -5.10
N VAL A 194 -14.25 -16.99 -4.21
CA VAL A 194 -12.98 -16.25 -4.24
C VAL A 194 -12.05 -16.70 -3.10
N SER A 195 -12.60 -16.92 -1.90
CA SER A 195 -11.83 -17.36 -0.74
C SER A 195 -12.68 -18.26 0.17
N PRO A 196 -12.49 -19.59 0.12
CA PRO A 196 -13.23 -20.55 0.96
C PRO A 196 -13.03 -20.35 2.48
N GLY A 197 -11.96 -19.68 2.88
CA GLY A 197 -11.60 -19.46 4.28
C GLY A 197 -12.41 -18.36 4.97
N LYS A 198 -12.90 -17.35 4.24
CA LYS A 198 -13.48 -16.13 4.83
C LYS A 198 -14.90 -16.34 5.33
N THR A 199 -15.18 -15.89 6.55
CA THR A 199 -16.51 -15.93 7.19
C THR A 199 -17.06 -14.52 7.43
N VAL A 200 -18.38 -14.39 7.50
CA VAL A 200 -19.04 -13.12 7.84
C VAL A 200 -18.63 -12.65 9.24
N ALA A 201 -18.53 -13.58 10.21
CA ALA A 201 -18.06 -13.26 11.56
C ALA A 201 -16.62 -12.72 11.54
N GLY A 202 -15.74 -13.32 10.73
CA GLY A 202 -14.39 -12.80 10.51
C GLY A 202 -14.40 -11.39 9.93
N ALA A 203 -15.20 -11.14 8.88
CA ALA A 203 -15.30 -9.79 8.30
C ALA A 203 -15.74 -8.73 9.33
N VAL A 204 -16.74 -9.04 10.15
CA VAL A 204 -17.17 -8.15 11.24
C VAL A 204 -16.08 -7.96 12.29
N GLY A 205 -15.37 -9.04 12.66
CA GLY A 205 -14.24 -8.97 13.58
C GLY A 205 -13.09 -8.08 13.06
N GLY A 206 -12.76 -8.20 11.78
CA GLY A 206 -11.76 -7.35 11.12
C GLY A 206 -12.18 -5.89 11.08
N LEU A 207 -13.46 -5.62 10.81
CA LEU A 207 -14.03 -4.26 10.79
C LEU A 207 -13.97 -3.60 12.16
N VAL A 208 -14.45 -4.27 13.21
CA VAL A 208 -14.45 -3.72 14.57
C VAL A 208 -13.02 -3.49 15.07
N THR A 209 -12.12 -4.44 14.80
CA THR A 209 -10.72 -4.35 15.24
C THR A 209 -9.99 -3.21 14.52
N SER A 210 -10.17 -3.06 13.20
CA SER A 210 -9.51 -1.99 12.44
C SER A 210 -10.03 -0.61 12.85
N MET A 211 -11.34 -0.45 13.10
CA MET A 211 -11.93 0.81 13.58
C MET A 211 -11.36 1.21 14.94
N LEU A 212 -11.26 0.26 15.87
CA LEU A 212 -10.72 0.49 17.21
C LEU A 212 -9.22 0.84 17.16
N VAL A 213 -8.42 0.05 16.44
CA VAL A 213 -6.98 0.28 16.31
C VAL A 213 -6.70 1.59 15.57
N SER A 214 -7.49 1.92 14.54
CA SER A 214 -7.38 3.19 13.82
C SER A 214 -7.59 4.38 14.75
N TRP A 215 -8.66 4.35 15.55
CA TRP A 215 -8.92 5.37 16.57
C TRP A 215 -7.80 5.48 17.60
N LEU A 216 -7.33 4.36 18.14
CA LEU A 216 -6.29 4.34 19.16
C LEU A 216 -4.96 4.88 18.60
N TYR A 217 -4.56 4.45 17.41
CA TYR A 217 -3.34 4.91 16.76
C TYR A 217 -3.41 6.40 16.41
N ALA A 218 -4.55 6.87 15.88
CA ALA A 218 -4.76 8.28 15.60
C ALA A 218 -4.61 9.13 16.86
N ARG A 219 -5.25 8.73 17.97
CA ARG A 219 -5.21 9.47 19.24
C ARG A 219 -3.83 9.47 19.90
N THR A 220 -3.13 8.34 19.89
CA THR A 220 -1.89 8.16 20.68
C THR A 220 -0.62 8.47 19.90
N VAL A 221 -0.64 8.30 18.58
CA VAL A 221 0.52 8.47 17.71
C VAL A 221 0.36 9.68 16.79
N LEU A 222 -0.77 9.82 16.09
CA LEU A 222 -0.91 10.85 15.05
C LEU A 222 -1.22 12.24 15.59
N VAL A 223 -2.20 12.40 16.47
CA VAL A 223 -2.56 13.70 17.06
C VAL A 223 -1.35 14.40 17.70
N PRO A 224 -0.43 13.68 18.38
CA PRO A 224 0.79 14.30 18.90
C PRO A 224 1.84 14.73 17.86
N VAL A 225 1.86 14.12 16.67
CA VAL A 225 2.98 14.28 15.71
C VAL A 225 2.56 14.88 14.38
N ALA A 226 1.26 14.96 14.10
CA ALA A 226 0.70 15.47 12.86
C ALA A 226 -0.54 16.33 13.17
N SER A 227 -0.66 17.47 12.51
CA SER A 227 -1.84 18.35 12.60
C SER A 227 -2.99 17.82 11.75
N LEU A 228 -3.23 16.50 11.82
CA LEU A 228 -4.36 15.89 11.17
C LEU A 228 -5.62 16.29 11.94
N GLY A 229 -6.54 16.99 11.27
CA GLY A 229 -7.87 17.32 11.79
C GLY A 229 -8.79 16.11 11.95
N PHE A 230 -8.26 14.92 12.27
CA PHE A 230 -9.07 13.74 12.48
C PHE A 230 -9.94 13.92 13.72
N THR A 231 -11.24 14.02 13.49
CA THR A 231 -12.20 13.75 14.55
C THR A 231 -12.10 12.27 14.93
N PRO A 232 -12.47 11.88 16.17
CA PRO A 232 -12.52 10.47 16.58
C PRO A 232 -13.32 9.60 15.59
N TRP A 233 -14.42 10.14 15.08
CA TRP A 233 -15.27 9.49 14.07
C TRP A 233 -14.56 9.35 12.72
N GLY A 234 -13.79 10.35 12.28
CA GLY A 234 -13.00 10.28 11.06
C GLY A 234 -11.93 9.18 11.12
N ALA A 235 -11.27 9.01 12.27
CA ALA A 235 -10.30 7.93 12.47
C ALA A 235 -10.97 6.55 12.42
N MET A 236 -12.13 6.37 13.05
CA MET A 236 -12.89 5.12 12.98
C MET A 236 -13.38 4.83 11.55
N ALA A 237 -13.89 5.84 10.85
CA ALA A 237 -14.34 5.72 9.46
C ALA A 237 -13.19 5.30 8.54
N PHE A 238 -11.99 5.87 8.70
CA PHE A 238 -10.80 5.44 7.99
C PHE A 238 -10.50 3.95 8.23
N GLY A 239 -10.54 3.51 9.50
CA GLY A 239 -10.36 2.10 9.85
C GLY A 239 -11.38 1.17 9.20
N GLY A 240 -12.63 1.63 9.11
CA GLY A 240 -13.71 0.91 8.41
C GLY A 240 -13.45 0.79 6.91
N ILE A 241 -13.07 1.89 6.25
CA ILE A 241 -12.73 1.91 4.83
C ILE A 241 -11.57 0.96 4.53
N VAL A 242 -10.51 0.99 5.34
CA VAL A 242 -9.35 0.10 5.18
C VAL A 242 -9.78 -1.37 5.30
N SER A 243 -10.64 -1.72 6.25
CA SER A 243 -11.11 -3.11 6.40
C SER A 243 -11.97 -3.58 5.24
N VAL A 244 -12.79 -2.70 4.64
CA VAL A 244 -13.57 -3.06 3.45
C VAL A 244 -12.67 -3.20 2.22
N ALA A 245 -11.65 -2.35 2.11
CA ALA A 245 -10.68 -2.38 1.01
C ALA A 245 -9.66 -3.52 1.10
N ALA A 246 -9.45 -4.07 2.31
CA ALA A 246 -8.63 -5.25 2.59
C ALA A 246 -9.55 -6.47 2.83
N PRO A 247 -10.12 -7.06 1.77
CA PRO A 247 -11.05 -8.18 1.91
C PRO A 247 -10.36 -9.43 2.44
#